data_AF-A0AAJ2LNH4-F1
#
_entry.id   AF-A0AAJ2LNH4-F1
#
_cell.length_a   1.000
_cell.length_b   1.000
_cell.length_c   1.000
_cell.angle_alpha   90.00
_cell.angle_beta   90.00
_cell.angle_gamma   90.00
#
_symmetry.space_group_name_H-M   'P 1'
#
loop_
_entity.id
_entity.type
_entity.pdbx_description
1 polymer ?
#
loop_
_entity_poly.entity_id
_entity_poly.type
_entity_poly.pdbx_seq_one_letter_code
_entity_poly.pdbx_strand_id
1 'polypeptide(L)'
;MLTQSAETEVMPDEEDLSGIYWTPPGEMERKYAHQNLVAAISGRNADCVKLFTADAFEVPSAFPAGFLDVAIDTAAQEACGLYRIFYDRYDYATRPEWFSCEGMDTDEVFGGVYARLEKSGVFEWYQQGGSPERFMDSDATKSAL
;
A
#
# COMPACT_ATOMS: atom_id res chain seq x y z
N MET A 1 59.05 -0.95 -13.84
CA MET A 1 58.19 0.20 -13.50
C MET A 1 56.77 -0.32 -13.38
N LEU A 2 56.13 -0.04 -12.25
CA LEU A 2 54.88 -0.64 -11.79
C LEU A 2 53.70 -0.24 -12.71
N THR A 3 52.97 -1.23 -13.21
CA THR A 3 51.63 -1.06 -13.75
C THR A 3 50.70 -0.71 -12.58
N GLN A 4 50.25 0.55 -12.52
CA GLN A 4 49.12 0.91 -11.68
C GLN A 4 47.86 0.35 -12.35
N SER A 5 47.34 -0.73 -11.80
CA SER A 5 45.96 -1.14 -12.06
C SER A 5 45.06 -0.10 -11.41
N ALA A 6 44.28 0.61 -12.21
CA ALA A 6 43.17 1.39 -11.70
C ALA A 6 42.14 0.41 -11.15
N GLU A 7 42.03 0.33 -9.82
CA GLU A 7 40.86 -0.22 -9.16
C GLU A 7 39.71 0.73 -9.49
N THR A 8 38.84 0.31 -10.41
CA THR A 8 37.52 0.92 -10.59
C THR A 8 36.78 0.67 -9.29
N GLU A 9 36.70 1.70 -8.43
CA GLU A 9 35.76 1.73 -7.32
C GLU A 9 34.36 1.56 -7.91
N VAL A 10 33.76 0.39 -7.69
CA VAL A 10 32.34 0.16 -7.93
C VAL A 10 31.64 1.11 -6.96
N MET A 11 31.15 2.24 -7.46
CA MET A 11 30.23 3.05 -6.67
C MET A 11 29.08 2.13 -6.27
N PRO A 12 28.76 2.00 -4.97
CA PRO A 12 27.56 1.25 -4.58
C PRO A 12 26.40 1.86 -5.35
N ASP A 13 25.59 1.01 -5.99
CA ASP A 13 24.35 1.41 -6.65
C ASP A 13 23.67 2.42 -5.73
N GLU A 14 23.37 3.63 -6.25
CA GLU A 14 22.67 4.65 -5.47
C GLU A 14 21.48 3.96 -4.81
N GLU A 15 21.45 3.92 -3.47
CA GLU A 15 20.37 3.26 -2.75
C GLU A 15 19.06 3.75 -3.36
N ASP A 16 18.21 2.83 -3.79
CA ASP A 16 16.90 3.19 -4.33
C ASP A 16 16.09 3.80 -3.19
N LEU A 17 16.24 5.11 -3.03
CA LEU A 17 15.57 5.91 -2.01
C LEU A 17 14.13 6.24 -2.43
N SER A 18 13.56 5.48 -3.37
CA SER A 18 12.18 5.62 -3.81
C SER A 18 11.26 4.64 -3.05
N GLY A 19 10.01 5.04 -2.88
CA GLY A 19 8.96 4.19 -2.32
C GLY A 19 8.25 4.85 -1.14
N ILE A 20 7.59 4.04 -0.32
CA ILE A 20 6.93 4.48 0.90
C ILE A 20 7.34 3.60 2.08
N TYR A 21 7.31 4.19 3.27
CA TYR A 21 7.28 3.47 4.54
C TYR A 21 5.96 3.77 5.25
N TRP A 22 5.62 2.97 6.26
CA TRP A 22 4.35 3.14 6.99
C TRP A 22 4.52 3.07 8.50
N THR A 23 3.55 3.62 9.22
CA THR A 23 3.46 3.50 10.68
C THR A 23 3.07 2.08 11.10
N PRO A 24 3.30 1.69 12.37
CA PRO A 24 2.71 0.45 12.90
C PRO A 24 1.19 0.38 12.63
N PRO A 25 0.66 -0.74 12.11
CA PRO A 25 -0.76 -0.89 11.82
C PRO A 25 -1.65 -0.76 13.04
N GLY A 26 -2.74 0.00 12.90
CA GLY A 26 -3.80 0.13 13.91
C GLY A 26 -5.10 -0.52 13.45
N GLU A 27 -5.87 -1.10 14.37
CA GLU A 27 -7.22 -1.60 14.07
C GLU A 27 -8.14 -0.44 13.64
N MET A 28 -8.94 -0.67 12.60
CA MET A 28 -9.86 0.29 12.02
C MET A 28 -11.31 -0.21 12.12
N GLU A 29 -12.24 0.68 12.50
CA GLU A 29 -13.67 0.36 12.41
C GLU A 29 -14.15 0.35 10.96
N ARG A 30 -15.08 -0.56 10.63
CA ARG A 30 -15.64 -0.70 9.27
C ARG A 30 -16.18 0.61 8.66
N LYS A 31 -16.69 1.53 9.48
CA LYS A 31 -17.23 2.83 9.03
C LYS A 31 -16.16 3.79 8.48
N TYR A 32 -14.88 3.56 8.81
CA TYR A 32 -13.76 4.36 8.33
C TYR A 32 -13.06 3.74 7.12
N ALA A 33 -13.32 2.47 6.82
CA ALA A 33 -12.74 1.77 5.68
C ALA A 33 -13.28 2.32 4.35
N HIS A 34 -12.40 2.42 3.35
CA HIS A 34 -12.82 2.77 2.01
C HIS A 34 -13.84 1.76 1.46
N GLN A 35 -14.83 2.24 0.72
CA GLN A 35 -15.92 1.41 0.20
C GLN A 35 -15.44 0.23 -0.67
N ASN A 36 -14.32 0.37 -1.39
CA ASN A 36 -13.76 -0.71 -2.21
C ASN A 36 -13.32 -1.89 -1.33
N LEU A 37 -12.71 -1.62 -0.17
CA LEU A 37 -12.35 -2.67 0.78
C LEU A 37 -13.59 -3.30 1.39
N VAL A 38 -14.58 -2.47 1.77
CA VAL A 38 -15.87 -2.94 2.33
C VAL A 38 -16.62 -3.84 1.34
N ALA A 39 -16.61 -3.49 0.06
CA ALA A 39 -17.22 -4.28 -1.01
C ALA A 39 -16.45 -5.59 -1.23
N ALA A 40 -15.12 -5.56 -1.24
CA ALA A 40 -14.30 -6.76 -1.40
C ALA A 40 -14.57 -7.82 -0.33
N ILE A 41 -14.86 -7.40 0.91
CA ILE A 41 -15.12 -8.31 2.04
C ILE A 41 -16.60 -8.62 2.27
N SER A 42 -17.52 -8.15 1.42
CA SER A 42 -18.96 -8.21 1.72
C SER A 42 -19.54 -9.62 1.86
N GLY A 43 -18.87 -10.63 1.27
CA GLY A 43 -19.24 -12.04 1.37
C GLY A 43 -18.56 -12.81 2.50
N ARG A 44 -17.68 -12.17 3.28
CA ARG A 44 -16.93 -12.80 4.38
C ARG A 44 -17.72 -12.75 5.69
N ASN A 45 -17.39 -13.67 6.60
CA ASN A 45 -17.95 -13.64 7.95
C ASN A 45 -17.35 -12.45 8.73
N ALA A 46 -18.20 -11.51 9.15
CA ALA A 46 -17.76 -10.30 9.86
C ALA A 46 -17.02 -10.61 11.18
N ASP A 47 -17.34 -11.71 11.86
CA ASP A 47 -16.68 -12.10 13.10
C ASP A 47 -15.25 -12.63 12.88
N CYS A 48 -14.90 -12.97 11.64
CA CYS A 48 -13.60 -13.50 11.26
C CYS A 48 -12.71 -12.47 10.54
N VAL A 49 -13.28 -11.33 10.16
CA VAL A 49 -12.59 -10.27 9.42
C VAL A 49 -12.21 -9.12 10.36
N LYS A 50 -10.92 -8.83 10.41
CA LYS A 50 -10.39 -7.65 11.09
C LYS A 50 -9.89 -6.63 10.08
N LEU A 51 -10.09 -5.35 10.37
CA LEU A 51 -9.67 -4.25 9.52
C LEU A 51 -8.54 -3.47 10.19
N PHE A 52 -7.56 -3.07 9.41
CA PHE A 52 -6.38 -2.33 9.84
C PHE A 52 -6.08 -1.20 8.87
N THR A 53 -5.40 -0.18 9.36
CA THR A 53 -4.86 0.92 8.56
C THR A 53 -3.48 1.32 9.06
N ALA A 54 -2.64 1.83 8.17
CA ALA A 54 -1.37 2.47 8.51
C ALA A 54 -1.15 3.71 7.64
N ASP A 55 -0.61 4.76 8.25
CA ASP A 55 -0.23 5.98 7.55
C ASP A 55 1.03 5.72 6.74
N ALA A 56 1.01 6.06 5.44
CA ALA A 56 2.12 5.89 4.51
C ALA A 56 2.82 7.22 4.23
N PHE A 57 4.15 7.17 4.11
CA PHE A 57 5.02 8.33 3.92
C PHE A 57 6.06 8.05 2.83
N GLU A 58 6.36 9.04 2.01
CA GLU A 58 7.38 8.95 0.97
C GLU A 58 8.79 8.85 1.55
N VAL A 59 9.61 7.96 0.99
CA VAL A 59 11.07 8.03 1.12
C VAL A 59 11.58 8.97 0.01
N PRO A 60 12.53 9.89 0.27
CA PRO A 60 13.19 10.21 1.55
C PRO A 60 12.57 11.39 2.31
N SER A 61 11.50 11.99 1.78
CA SER A 61 10.98 13.29 2.25
C SER A 61 10.20 13.21 3.56
N ALA A 62 9.75 12.01 3.96
CA ALA A 62 8.75 11.81 5.00
C ALA A 62 7.44 12.59 4.74
N PHE A 63 7.16 12.91 3.48
CA PHE A 63 5.92 13.57 3.11
C PHE A 63 4.76 12.57 3.19
N PRO A 64 3.58 12.95 3.75
CA PRO A 64 2.42 12.07 3.79
C PRO A 64 2.02 11.62 2.38
N ALA A 65 2.00 10.32 2.16
CA ALA A 65 1.72 9.72 0.86
C ALA A 65 0.27 9.22 0.77
N GLY A 66 -0.26 8.67 1.86
CA GLY A 66 -1.58 8.02 1.87
C GLY A 66 -1.74 7.06 3.04
N PHE A 67 -2.53 6.00 2.81
CA PHE A 67 -2.82 4.95 3.77
C PHE A 67 -2.73 3.59 3.09
N LEU A 68 -2.26 2.59 3.84
CA LEU A 68 -2.44 1.19 3.51
C LEU A 68 -3.62 0.67 4.35
N ASP A 69 -4.73 0.34 3.69
CA ASP A 69 -5.89 -0.25 4.35
C ASP A 69 -5.93 -1.76 4.07
N VAL A 70 -6.13 -2.56 5.12
CA VAL A 70 -6.05 -4.02 5.05
C VAL A 70 -7.22 -4.66 5.78
N ALA A 71 -7.81 -5.68 5.18
CA ALA A 71 -8.71 -6.63 5.83
C ALA A 71 -8.02 -8.00 5.94
N ILE A 72 -8.09 -8.63 7.12
CA ILE A 72 -7.56 -9.96 7.37
C ILE A 72 -8.72 -10.89 7.71
N ASP A 73 -8.97 -11.89 6.87
CA ASP A 73 -9.87 -13.01 7.13
C ASP A 73 -9.09 -14.13 7.84
N THR A 74 -9.23 -14.15 9.16
CA THR A 74 -8.53 -15.11 10.03
C THR A 74 -9.00 -16.55 9.83
N ALA A 75 -10.22 -16.77 9.34
CA ALA A 75 -10.74 -18.11 9.10
C ALA A 75 -10.19 -18.69 7.80
N ALA A 76 -10.08 -17.86 6.75
CA ALA A 76 -9.54 -18.26 5.46
C ALA A 76 -8.00 -18.19 5.37
N GLN A 77 -7.34 -17.51 6.32
CA GLN A 77 -5.90 -17.17 6.24
C GLN A 77 -5.59 -16.35 4.98
N GLU A 78 -6.46 -15.39 4.70
CA GLU A 78 -6.35 -14.50 3.53
C GLU A 78 -6.40 -13.05 3.99
N ALA A 79 -5.64 -12.20 3.29
CA ALA A 79 -5.69 -10.76 3.44
C ALA A 79 -6.12 -10.10 2.13
N CYS A 80 -6.76 -8.94 2.28
CA CYS A 80 -7.14 -8.06 1.19
C CYS A 80 -6.65 -6.66 1.52
N GLY A 81 -5.86 -6.05 0.64
CA GLY A 81 -5.34 -4.71 0.90
C GLY A 81 -5.46 -3.78 -0.30
N LEU A 82 -5.43 -2.48 -0.01
CA LEU A 82 -5.41 -1.42 -1.00
C LEU A 82 -4.59 -0.22 -0.51
N TYR A 83 -4.22 0.65 -1.44
CA TYR A 83 -3.67 1.96 -1.14
C TYR A 83 -4.74 3.02 -1.28
N ARG A 84 -4.85 3.92 -0.29
CA ARG A 84 -5.86 4.97 -0.22
C ARG A 84 -5.21 6.34 -0.10
N ILE A 85 -5.73 7.34 -0.80
CA ILE A 85 -5.28 8.73 -0.71
C ILE A 85 -6.48 9.68 -0.69
N PHE A 86 -6.34 10.78 0.04
CA PHE A 86 -7.26 11.91 -0.07
C PHE A 86 -6.65 12.99 -0.95
N TYR A 87 -7.29 13.29 -2.07
CA TYR A 87 -6.82 14.31 -3.01
C TYR A 87 -8.01 15.13 -3.52
N ASP A 88 -7.87 16.46 -3.51
CA ASP A 88 -8.90 17.41 -3.97
C ASP A 88 -10.33 17.09 -3.46
N ARG A 89 -10.44 16.79 -2.15
CA ARG A 89 -11.69 16.42 -1.43
C ARG A 89 -12.29 15.06 -1.80
N TYR A 90 -11.64 14.31 -2.66
CA TYR A 90 -12.05 12.96 -3.00
C TYR A 90 -11.21 11.93 -2.24
N ASP A 91 -11.87 10.82 -1.94
CA ASP A 91 -11.28 9.64 -1.33
C ASP A 91 -11.05 8.61 -2.42
N TYR A 92 -9.79 8.37 -2.74
CA TYR A 92 -9.37 7.48 -3.81
C TYR A 92 -8.75 6.23 -3.24
N ALA A 93 -9.05 5.07 -3.83
CA ALA A 93 -8.40 3.81 -3.49
C ALA A 93 -8.08 2.96 -4.72
N THR A 94 -6.95 2.25 -4.67
CA THR A 94 -6.62 1.24 -5.66
C THR A 94 -7.63 0.09 -5.62
N ARG A 95 -7.57 -0.79 -6.63
CA ARG A 95 -8.31 -2.05 -6.57
C ARG A 95 -7.83 -2.86 -5.35
N PRO A 96 -8.76 -3.47 -4.58
CA PRO A 96 -8.38 -4.39 -3.52
C PRO A 96 -7.70 -5.64 -4.07
N GLU A 97 -6.57 -6.03 -3.48
CA GLU A 97 -5.78 -7.20 -3.90
C GLU A 97 -5.81 -8.26 -2.80
N TRP A 98 -6.22 -9.48 -3.18
CA TRP A 98 -6.33 -10.63 -2.27
C TRP A 98 -5.09 -11.51 -2.33
N PHE A 99 -4.72 -12.07 -1.17
CA PHE A 99 -3.65 -13.06 -1.08
C PHE A 99 -3.71 -13.89 0.20
N SER A 100 -3.10 -15.07 0.15
CA SER A 100 -2.90 -15.92 1.33
C SER A 100 -1.84 -15.32 2.25
N CYS A 101 -2.11 -15.31 3.55
CA CYS A 101 -1.19 -14.88 4.60
C CYS A 101 -1.16 -15.95 5.69
N GLU A 102 -0.28 -16.94 5.53
CA GLU A 102 -0.05 -17.98 6.53
C GLU A 102 0.91 -17.45 7.60
N GLY A 103 0.48 -17.43 8.86
CA GLY A 103 1.26 -16.82 9.95
C GLY A 103 0.86 -15.36 10.17
N MET A 104 0.18 -15.09 11.29
CA MET A 104 -0.55 -13.85 11.56
C MET A 104 0.35 -12.71 12.09
N ASP A 105 1.36 -12.29 11.36
CA ASP A 105 2.00 -11.00 11.64
C ASP A 105 1.36 -9.90 10.78
N THR A 106 0.85 -8.86 11.44
CA THR A 106 0.19 -7.75 10.75
C THR A 106 1.20 -6.97 9.90
N ASP A 107 2.45 -6.84 10.35
CA ASP A 107 3.48 -6.15 9.58
C ASP A 107 3.84 -6.91 8.30
N GLU A 108 3.89 -8.25 8.36
CA GLU A 108 4.11 -9.10 7.18
C GLU A 108 2.96 -8.99 6.17
N VAL A 109 1.72 -8.91 6.65
CA VAL A 109 0.55 -8.68 5.78
C VAL A 109 0.66 -7.33 5.07
N PHE A 110 1.03 -6.27 5.78
CA PHE A 110 1.22 -4.94 5.17
C PHE A 110 2.36 -4.94 4.14
N GLY A 111 3.48 -5.59 4.43
CA GLY A 111 4.55 -5.81 3.46
C GLY A 111 4.07 -6.58 2.22
N GLY A 112 3.19 -7.56 2.41
CA GLY A 112 2.56 -8.32 1.32
C GLY A 112 1.65 -7.47 0.43
N VAL A 113 0.94 -6.50 1.00
CA VAL A 113 0.13 -5.52 0.25
C VAL A 113 1.04 -4.58 -0.52
N TYR A 114 2.06 -4.00 0.14
CA TYR A 114 3.03 -3.12 -0.49
C TYR A 114 3.68 -3.76 -1.72
N ALA A 115 4.20 -4.99 -1.59
CA ALA A 115 4.86 -5.69 -2.69
C ALA A 115 3.95 -5.97 -3.90
N ARG A 116 2.62 -6.04 -3.70
CA ARG A 116 1.65 -6.20 -4.80
C ARG A 116 1.34 -4.88 -5.47
N LEU A 117 1.19 -3.82 -4.68
CA LEU A 117 0.97 -2.47 -5.16
C LEU A 117 2.19 -1.94 -5.92
N GLU A 118 3.40 -2.19 -5.42
CA GLU A 118 4.66 -1.86 -6.09
C GLU A 118 4.73 -2.50 -7.48
N LYS A 119 4.43 -3.80 -7.59
CA LYS A 119 4.35 -4.50 -8.89
C LYS A 119 3.30 -3.94 -9.84
N SER A 120 2.29 -3.23 -9.35
CA SER A 120 1.30 -2.56 -10.18
C SER A 120 1.80 -1.23 -10.76
N GLY A 121 2.90 -0.68 -10.24
CA GLY A 121 3.46 0.62 -10.63
C GLY A 121 2.76 1.83 -10.01
N VAL A 122 1.96 1.62 -8.95
CA VAL A 122 1.19 2.71 -8.33
C VAL A 122 2.08 3.77 -7.69
N PHE A 123 3.18 3.39 -7.06
CA PHE A 123 4.05 4.35 -6.35
C PHE A 123 4.89 5.19 -7.32
N GLU A 124 5.39 4.60 -8.40
CA GLU A 124 6.12 5.29 -9.45
C GLU A 124 5.23 6.33 -10.15
N TRP A 125 3.98 5.94 -10.43
CA TRP A 125 2.99 6.84 -11.01
C TRP A 125 2.64 8.00 -10.07
N TYR A 126 2.49 7.74 -8.76
CA TYR A 126 2.24 8.75 -7.76
C TYR A 126 3.41 9.75 -7.65
N GLN A 127 4.65 9.27 -7.57
CA GLN A 127 5.86 10.10 -7.51
C GLN A 127 6.07 10.98 -8.76
N GLN A 128 5.58 10.54 -9.92
CA GLN A 128 5.64 11.31 -11.17
C GLN A 128 4.55 12.40 -11.26
N GLY A 129 3.77 12.62 -10.20
CA GLY A 129 2.70 13.62 -10.17
C GLY A 129 1.49 13.23 -11.02
N GLY A 130 1.24 11.93 -11.18
CA GLY A 130 0.08 11.45 -11.91
C GLY A 130 -1.25 11.89 -11.29
N SER A 131 -2.31 11.99 -12.10
CA SER A 131 -3.70 12.16 -11.61
C SER A 131 -4.31 10.83 -11.12
N PRO A 132 -4.85 10.75 -9.88
CA PRO A 132 -5.32 9.51 -9.24
C PRO A 132 -6.21 8.64 -10.11
N GLU A 133 -6.95 9.25 -11.03
CA GLU A 133 -7.92 8.63 -11.94
C GLU A 133 -7.36 7.49 -12.81
N ARG A 134 -6.03 7.34 -12.95
CA ARG A 134 -5.41 6.30 -13.79
C ARG A 134 -5.29 4.92 -13.13
N PHE A 135 -5.02 4.88 -11.82
CA PHE A 135 -4.77 3.63 -11.07
C PHE A 135 -5.86 3.33 -10.04
N MET A 136 -6.69 4.33 -9.75
CA MET A 136 -7.86 4.21 -8.91
C MET A 136 -8.99 3.64 -9.75
N ASP A 137 -9.78 2.73 -9.17
CA ASP A 137 -10.90 2.10 -9.87
C ASP A 137 -11.82 3.20 -10.46
N SER A 138 -12.33 3.05 -11.68
CA SER A 138 -13.24 4.05 -12.27
C SER A 138 -14.58 4.14 -11.53
N ASP A 139 -14.89 3.11 -10.73
CA ASP A 139 -15.98 3.07 -9.75
C ASP A 139 -15.57 3.56 -8.35
N ALA A 140 -14.33 4.06 -8.18
CA ALA A 140 -13.94 4.84 -7.00
C ALA A 140 -14.94 5.98 -6.90
N THR A 141 -15.93 5.75 -6.05
CA THR A 141 -17.02 6.69 -5.89
C THR A 141 -16.34 7.93 -5.39
N LYS A 142 -16.52 9.02 -6.14
CA LYS A 142 -16.30 10.38 -5.66
C LYS A 142 -17.24 10.58 -4.48
N SER A 143 -16.91 9.97 -3.35
CA SER A 143 -17.62 10.09 -2.10
C SER A 143 -17.11 11.39 -1.52
N ALA A 144 -17.90 12.45 -1.73
CA ALA A 144 -17.65 13.69 -1.04
C ALA A 144 -17.67 13.43 0.47
N LEU A 145 -16.63 13.92 1.16
CA LEU A 145 -16.55 13.94 2.63
C LEU A 145 -17.78 14.60 3.26
#